data_AF-K9WY25-F1
#
_entry.id   AF-K9WY25-F1
#
_cell.length_a   1.000
_cell.length_b   1.000
_cell.length_c   1.000
_cell.angle_alpha   90.00
_cell.angle_beta   90.00
_cell.angle_gamma   90.00
#
_symmetry.space_group_name_H-M   'P 1'
#
loop_
_entity.id
_entity.type
_entity.pdbx_description
1 polymer ?
#
loop_
_entity_poly.entity_id
_entity_poly.type
_entity_poly.pdbx_seq_one_letter_code
_entity_poly.pdbx_strand_id
1 'polypeptide(L)'
;MNTHIEDQLVDSLKIIWEETPQYSGLRVVDVPPKLRVLQDFLTTRFWPSLVRFIASGVLDRHGRTQEYSGFMFPEDLDPGDEPFEGVMIFDPLDTIYLSDSAFDRLMNRYFQTVIEGATKYQKDALKEDWWTEFFDIAKQIKQRVSG
;
A
#
# COMPACT_ATOMS: atom_id res chain seq x y z
N MET A 1 18.31 7.01 12.36
CA MET A 1 18.83 5.69 11.95
C MET A 1 17.78 5.12 11.02
N ASN A 2 18.10 4.96 9.74
CA ASN A 2 17.13 4.51 8.74
C ASN A 2 16.84 3.03 8.95
N THR A 3 15.56 2.67 9.12
CA THR A 3 15.15 1.29 9.36
C THR A 3 14.86 0.62 8.03
N HIS A 4 15.86 -0.06 7.47
CA HIS A 4 15.66 -0.91 6.30
C HIS A 4 14.97 -2.21 6.70
N ILE A 5 13.92 -2.57 5.97
CA ILE A 5 13.17 -3.79 6.20
C ILE A 5 13.51 -4.81 5.12
N GLU A 6 13.87 -6.01 5.56
CA GLU A 6 14.10 -7.15 4.69
C GLU A 6 12.83 -7.54 3.94
N ASP A 7 12.97 -7.75 2.62
CA ASP A 7 11.91 -8.20 1.72
C ASP A 7 11.06 -9.36 2.28
N GLN A 8 11.72 -10.38 2.85
CA GLN A 8 11.03 -11.56 3.38
C GLN A 8 10.08 -11.22 4.52
N LEU A 9 10.40 -10.20 5.31
CA LEU A 9 9.53 -9.75 6.38
C LEU A 9 8.29 -9.02 5.83
N VAL A 10 8.47 -8.19 4.79
CA VAL A 10 7.35 -7.57 4.07
C VAL A 10 6.45 -8.63 3.44
N ASP A 11 7.06 -9.67 2.87
CA ASP A 11 6.37 -10.80 2.24
C ASP A 11 5.63 -11.70 3.24
N SER A 12 6.02 -11.67 4.51
CA SER A 12 5.31 -12.39 5.59
C SER A 12 4.02 -11.69 6.07
N LEU A 13 3.82 -10.42 5.71
CA LEU A 13 2.61 -9.68 6.11
C LEU A 13 1.36 -10.31 5.52
N LYS A 14 0.39 -10.58 6.39
CA LYS A 14 -0.93 -11.09 5.99
C LYS A 14 -1.89 -9.94 5.83
N ILE A 15 -2.32 -9.68 4.60
CA ILE A 15 -3.36 -8.72 4.27
C ILE A 15 -4.65 -9.51 4.04
N ILE A 16 -5.70 -9.18 4.79
CA ILE A 16 -6.99 -9.85 4.70
C ILE A 16 -8.11 -8.84 4.51
N TRP A 17 -9.21 -9.29 3.90
CA TRP A 17 -10.48 -8.61 4.03
C TRP A 17 -11.22 -9.16 5.25
N GLU A 18 -11.53 -8.30 6.21
CA GLU A 18 -12.38 -8.64 7.34
C GLU A 18 -13.80 -8.11 7.13
N GLU A 19 -14.78 -8.99 7.31
CA GLU A 19 -16.19 -8.64 7.27
C GLU A 19 -16.85 -9.07 8.59
N THR A 20 -17.21 -8.09 9.40
CA THR A 20 -17.88 -8.25 10.71
C THR A 20 -18.97 -7.20 10.86
N PRO A 21 -19.90 -7.34 11.83
CA PRO A 21 -20.91 -6.32 12.07
C PRO A 21 -20.33 -4.93 12.43
N GLN A 22 -19.13 -4.87 13.00
CA GLN A 22 -18.48 -3.63 13.44
C GLN A 22 -17.49 -3.07 12.43
N TYR A 23 -17.02 -3.89 11.48
CA TYR A 23 -15.95 -3.54 10.57
C TYR A 23 -16.07 -4.28 9.24
N SER A 24 -15.87 -3.56 8.14
CA SER A 24 -15.79 -4.12 6.80
C SER A 24 -14.67 -3.42 6.03
N GLY A 25 -13.60 -4.16 5.70
CA GLY A 25 -12.46 -3.60 4.99
C GLY A 25 -11.16 -4.38 5.16
N LEU A 26 -10.05 -3.72 4.86
CA LEU A 26 -8.72 -4.30 4.86
C LEU A 26 -8.07 -4.29 6.24
N ARG A 27 -7.51 -5.43 6.62
CA ARG A 27 -6.66 -5.55 7.81
C ARG A 27 -5.33 -6.18 7.47
N VAL A 28 -4.28 -5.67 8.11
CA VAL A 28 -2.99 -6.36 8.18
C VAL A 28 -2.91 -7.00 9.57
N VAL A 29 -2.73 -8.33 9.61
CA VAL A 29 -2.77 -9.14 10.83
C VAL A 29 -1.42 -9.75 11.14
N ASP A 30 -1.21 -10.13 12.41
CA ASP A 30 0.04 -10.73 12.92
C ASP A 30 1.30 -9.87 12.68
N VAL A 31 1.16 -8.54 12.74
CA VAL A 31 2.23 -7.61 12.34
C VAL A 31 3.31 -7.46 13.42
N PRO A 32 4.60 -7.70 13.10
CA PRO A 32 5.71 -7.41 14.02
C PRO A 32 5.79 -5.92 14.35
N PRO A 33 6.21 -5.51 15.57
CA PRO A 33 6.27 -4.09 15.95
C PRO A 33 7.04 -3.19 14.99
N LYS A 34 8.14 -3.68 14.41
CA LYS A 34 8.94 -2.96 13.40
C LYS A 34 8.24 -2.71 12.05
N LEU A 35 7.06 -3.29 11.84
CA LEU A 35 6.23 -3.10 10.64
C LEU A 35 4.93 -2.37 10.94
N ARG A 36 4.78 -1.79 12.13
CA ARG A 36 3.60 -1.01 12.51
C ARG A 36 3.25 0.06 11.46
N VAL A 37 4.23 0.78 10.91
CA VAL A 37 3.95 1.82 9.89
C VAL A 37 3.31 1.24 8.61
N LEU A 38 3.65 0.00 8.21
CA LEU A 38 2.95 -0.67 7.10
C LEU A 38 1.53 -1.05 7.46
N GLN A 39 1.30 -1.52 8.70
CA GLN A 39 -0.05 -1.78 9.18
C GLN A 39 -0.89 -0.51 9.13
N ASP A 40 -0.40 0.58 9.72
CA ASP A 40 -1.15 1.83 9.81
C ASP A 40 -1.40 2.44 8.43
N PHE A 41 -0.39 2.43 7.54
CA PHE A 41 -0.52 2.85 6.16
C PHE A 41 -1.61 2.06 5.39
N LEU A 42 -1.64 0.73 5.54
CA LEU A 42 -2.55 -0.13 4.77
C LEU A 42 -3.95 -0.30 5.39
N THR A 43 -4.14 0.02 6.68
CA THR A 43 -5.39 -0.27 7.42
C THR A 43 -6.29 0.94 7.67
N THR A 44 -6.18 1.99 6.87
CA THR A 44 -7.05 3.17 7.03
C THR A 44 -8.54 2.81 6.96
N ARG A 45 -9.35 3.49 7.79
CA ARG A 45 -10.78 3.20 7.96
C ARG A 45 -11.61 3.40 6.69
N PHE A 46 -11.11 4.19 5.74
CA PHE A 46 -11.76 4.50 4.47
C PHE A 46 -10.96 3.95 3.29
N TRP A 47 -10.92 2.62 3.19
CA TRP A 47 -10.15 1.91 2.15
C TRP A 47 -10.42 2.41 0.72
N PRO A 48 -11.65 2.82 0.28
CA PRO A 48 -11.84 3.28 -1.10
C PRO A 48 -11.06 4.58 -1.37
N SER A 49 -11.03 5.48 -0.40
CA SER A 49 -10.29 6.75 -0.51
C SER A 49 -8.79 6.48 -0.57
N LEU A 50 -8.29 5.58 0.28
CA LEU A 50 -6.88 5.23 0.29
C LEU A 50 -6.47 4.60 -1.04
N VAL A 51 -7.22 3.62 -1.55
CA VAL A 51 -6.94 2.97 -2.83
C VAL A 51 -6.91 3.97 -3.98
N ARG A 52 -7.92 4.85 -4.09
CA ARG A 52 -7.96 5.92 -5.12
C ARG A 52 -6.75 6.84 -5.03
N PHE A 53 -6.31 7.16 -3.81
CA PHE A 53 -5.18 8.05 -3.59
C PHE A 53 -3.84 7.40 -3.99
N ILE A 54 -3.61 6.15 -3.58
CA ILE A 54 -2.29 5.51 -3.73
C ILE A 54 -2.10 4.81 -5.07
N ALA A 55 -3.15 4.30 -5.71
CA ALA A 55 -3.04 3.40 -6.87
C ALA A 55 -2.20 3.98 -8.01
N SER A 56 -2.46 5.22 -8.41
CA SER A 56 -1.70 5.90 -9.48
C SER A 56 -0.25 6.12 -9.07
N GLY A 57 0.01 6.52 -7.82
CA GLY A 57 1.39 6.72 -7.33
C GLY A 57 2.20 5.41 -7.33
N VAL A 58 1.58 4.29 -6.98
CA VAL A 58 2.24 2.97 -7.08
C VAL A 58 2.50 2.56 -8.52
N LEU A 59 1.58 2.85 -9.45
CA LEU A 59 1.77 2.55 -10.87
C LEU A 59 2.93 3.38 -11.44
N ASP A 60 2.86 4.69 -11.27
CA ASP A 60 3.74 5.68 -11.88
C ASP A 60 5.09 5.80 -11.15
N ARG A 61 5.26 5.09 -10.04
CA ARG A 61 6.42 5.19 -9.13
C ARG A 61 6.65 6.62 -8.66
N HIS A 62 5.57 7.24 -8.18
CA HIS A 62 5.56 8.59 -7.65
C HIS A 62 4.88 8.63 -6.29
N GLY A 63 5.48 9.37 -5.37
CA GLY A 63 5.08 9.47 -3.98
C GLY A 63 3.65 9.97 -3.81
N ARG A 64 3.02 9.50 -2.73
CA ARG A 64 1.69 9.93 -2.31
C ARG A 64 1.70 10.17 -0.81
N THR A 65 1.55 11.42 -0.43
CA THR A 65 1.63 11.89 0.96
C THR A 65 0.35 12.59 1.41
N GLN A 66 -0.17 12.25 2.59
CA GLN A 66 -1.31 12.91 3.24
C GLN A 66 -0.99 13.14 4.71
N GLU A 67 -1.14 14.39 5.18
CA GLU A 67 -1.05 14.76 6.61
C GLU A 67 0.12 14.10 7.35
N TYR A 68 1.32 14.16 6.75
CA TYR A 68 2.60 13.60 7.28
C TYR A 68 2.73 12.07 7.25
N SER A 69 1.90 11.38 6.46
CA SER A 69 2.03 9.95 6.22
C SER A 69 2.00 9.64 4.72
N GLY A 70 2.63 8.56 4.31
CA GLY A 70 2.60 8.15 2.91
C GLY A 70 3.79 7.32 2.50
N PHE A 71 4.05 7.38 1.20
CA PHE A 71 5.25 6.79 0.60
C PHE A 71 5.91 7.74 -0.38
N MET A 72 7.21 7.56 -0.56
CA MET A 72 8.03 8.29 -1.52
C MET A 72 9.05 7.37 -2.17
N PHE A 73 9.33 7.64 -3.44
CA PHE A 73 10.46 7.15 -4.20
C PHE A 73 11.61 8.17 -4.15
N PRO A 74 12.85 7.78 -4.47
CA PRO A 74 14.00 8.68 -4.40
C PRO A 74 13.86 9.88 -5.34
N GLU A 75 13.12 9.72 -6.45
CA GLU A 75 12.83 10.78 -7.41
C GLU A 75 11.86 11.85 -6.89
N ASP A 76 11.20 11.61 -5.76
CA ASP A 76 10.26 12.56 -5.14
C ASP A 76 10.95 13.55 -4.19
N LEU A 77 12.26 13.42 -3.98
CA LEU A 77 13.03 14.26 -3.08
C LEU A 77 13.20 15.69 -3.61
N ASP A 78 13.10 16.67 -2.71
CA ASP A 78 13.40 18.06 -3.01
C ASP A 78 14.92 18.30 -3.08
N PRO A 79 15.38 19.34 -3.80
CA PRO A 79 16.79 19.70 -3.82
C PRO A 79 17.34 19.98 -2.41
N GLY A 80 18.26 19.12 -1.96
CA GLY A 80 18.89 19.24 -0.64
C GLY A 80 18.46 18.17 0.36
N ASP A 81 17.45 17.36 0.03
CA ASP A 81 17.08 16.20 0.82
C ASP A 81 18.15 15.10 0.78
N GLU A 82 18.22 14.29 1.83
CA GLU A 82 19.13 13.16 1.91
C GLU A 82 18.65 12.03 0.97
N PRO A 83 19.50 11.53 0.05
CA PRO A 83 19.10 10.46 -0.85
C PRO A 83 18.87 9.15 -0.10
N PHE A 84 17.93 8.33 -0.58
CA PHE A 84 17.67 6.98 -0.10
C PHE A 84 17.49 5.99 -1.24
N GLU A 85 17.49 4.68 -0.93
CA GLU A 85 17.25 3.61 -1.88
C GLU A 85 15.89 2.95 -1.64
N GLY A 86 15.23 2.55 -2.73
CA GLY A 86 13.95 1.84 -2.70
C GLY A 86 12.77 2.77 -2.40
N VAL A 87 11.85 2.34 -1.55
CA VAL A 87 10.63 3.10 -1.21
C VAL A 87 10.63 3.43 0.27
N MET A 88 10.49 4.71 0.59
CA MET A 88 10.29 5.19 1.95
C MET A 88 8.80 5.13 2.29
N ILE A 89 8.44 4.46 3.39
CA ILE A 89 7.09 4.48 3.98
C ILE A 89 7.18 5.13 5.34
N PHE A 90 6.32 6.11 5.61
CA PHE A 90 6.43 6.91 6.82
C PHE A 90 5.09 7.39 7.35
N ASP A 91 5.11 7.72 8.64
CA ASP A 91 4.08 8.47 9.35
C ASP A 91 4.74 9.36 10.42
N PRO A 92 3.99 10.12 11.25
CA PRO A 92 4.58 10.99 12.26
C PRO A 92 5.43 10.28 13.34
N LEU A 93 5.31 8.95 13.47
CA LEU A 93 5.95 8.19 14.54
C LEU A 93 7.13 7.37 14.05
N ASP A 94 7.15 6.95 12.79
CA ASP A 94 8.16 6.05 12.26
C ASP A 94 8.41 6.23 10.75
N THR A 95 9.55 5.74 10.29
CA THR A 95 9.94 5.72 8.88
C THR A 95 10.73 4.44 8.60
N ILE A 96 10.32 3.73 7.57
CA ILE A 96 10.99 2.52 7.10
C ILE A 96 11.30 2.62 5.61
N TYR A 97 12.26 1.80 5.17
CA TYR A 97 12.67 1.71 3.78
C TYR A 97 12.52 0.27 3.30
N LEU A 98 11.87 0.11 2.15
CA LEU A 98 11.65 -1.16 1.48
C LEU A 98 12.41 -1.19 0.16
N SER A 99 12.77 -2.37 -0.35
CA SER A 99 13.15 -2.46 -1.76
C SER A 99 11.94 -2.18 -2.65
N ASP A 100 12.21 -1.68 -3.87
CA ASP A 100 11.17 -1.51 -4.90
C ASP A 100 10.36 -2.78 -5.13
N SER A 101 11.06 -3.92 -5.17
CA SER A 101 10.45 -5.20 -5.44
C SER A 101 9.53 -5.66 -4.30
N ALA A 102 9.92 -5.43 -3.04
CA ALA A 102 9.08 -5.72 -1.88
C ALA A 102 7.84 -4.83 -1.84
N PHE A 103 8.00 -3.54 -2.16
CA PHE A 103 6.88 -2.61 -2.23
C PHE A 103 5.87 -3.04 -3.32
N ASP A 104 6.34 -3.37 -4.51
CA ASP A 104 5.47 -3.84 -5.60
C ASP A 104 4.72 -5.13 -5.24
N ARG A 105 5.41 -6.11 -4.63
CA ARG A 105 4.77 -7.35 -4.16
C ARG A 105 3.75 -7.07 -3.06
N LEU A 106 4.05 -6.17 -2.13
CA LEU A 106 3.14 -5.75 -1.07
C LEU A 106 1.88 -5.10 -1.64
N MET A 107 2.05 -4.11 -2.53
CA MET A 107 0.93 -3.38 -3.13
C MET A 107 0.10 -4.26 -4.05
N ASN A 108 0.73 -5.18 -4.78
CA ASN A 108 0.00 -6.21 -5.54
C ASN A 108 -0.88 -7.05 -4.62
N ARG A 109 -0.33 -7.63 -3.54
CA ARG A 109 -1.12 -8.41 -2.55
C ARG A 109 -2.27 -7.57 -2.00
N TYR A 110 -1.99 -6.33 -1.60
CA TYR A 110 -3.00 -5.39 -1.09
C TYR A 110 -4.14 -5.16 -2.10
N PHE A 111 -3.83 -4.80 -3.34
CA PHE A 111 -4.84 -4.54 -4.37
C PHE A 111 -5.62 -5.79 -4.76
N GLN A 112 -4.99 -6.97 -4.80
CA GLN A 112 -5.73 -8.22 -5.01
C GLN A 112 -6.71 -8.47 -3.84
N THR A 113 -6.31 -8.26 -2.59
CA THR A 113 -7.22 -8.40 -1.43
C THR A 113 -8.39 -7.40 -1.48
N VAL A 114 -8.15 -6.16 -1.93
CA VAL A 114 -9.22 -5.17 -2.17
C VAL A 114 -10.22 -5.69 -3.20
N ILE A 115 -9.73 -6.13 -4.36
CA ILE A 115 -10.57 -6.61 -5.46
C ILE A 115 -11.38 -7.82 -5.01
N GLU A 116 -10.74 -8.81 -4.40
CA GLU A 116 -11.38 -10.03 -3.91
C GLU A 116 -12.44 -9.72 -2.85
N GLY A 117 -12.11 -8.91 -1.85
CA GLY A 117 -13.02 -8.55 -0.77
C GLY A 117 -14.19 -7.70 -1.25
N ALA A 118 -13.93 -6.61 -1.99
CA ALA A 118 -14.99 -5.76 -2.52
C ALA A 118 -15.95 -6.53 -3.44
N THR A 119 -15.43 -7.44 -4.27
CA THR A 119 -16.23 -8.30 -5.15
C THR A 119 -17.06 -9.29 -4.34
N LYS A 120 -16.43 -10.04 -3.43
CA LYS A 120 -17.07 -11.07 -2.61
C LYS A 120 -18.25 -10.51 -1.80
N TYR A 121 -18.10 -9.30 -1.27
CA TYR A 121 -19.08 -8.64 -0.41
C TYR A 121 -19.89 -7.55 -1.14
N GLN A 122 -19.83 -7.49 -2.48
CA GLN A 122 -20.59 -6.58 -3.34
C GLN A 122 -20.59 -5.11 -2.87
N LYS A 123 -19.40 -4.58 -2.57
CA LYS A 123 -19.27 -3.20 -2.07
C LYS A 123 -19.68 -2.17 -3.11
N ASP A 124 -20.22 -1.04 -2.67
CA ASP A 124 -20.71 0.00 -3.58
C ASP A 124 -19.62 0.60 -4.47
N ALA A 125 -18.36 0.54 -4.03
CA ALA A 125 -17.18 0.89 -4.82
C ALA A 125 -17.17 0.23 -6.22
N LEU A 126 -17.72 -0.98 -6.37
CA LEU A 126 -17.79 -1.69 -7.66
C LEU A 126 -18.61 -0.95 -8.73
N LYS A 127 -19.47 -0.01 -8.32
CA LYS A 127 -20.36 0.77 -9.19
C LYS A 127 -19.78 2.13 -9.56
N GLU A 128 -18.64 2.50 -8.99
CA GLU A 128 -18.04 3.82 -9.14
C GLU A 128 -17.05 3.84 -10.32
N ASP A 129 -16.96 4.96 -11.04
CA ASP A 129 -16.16 5.06 -12.28
C ASP A 129 -14.67 4.75 -12.07
N TRP A 130 -14.12 5.18 -10.93
CA TRP A 130 -12.70 4.95 -10.59
C TRP A 130 -12.36 3.47 -10.39
N TRP A 131 -13.35 2.61 -10.15
CA TRP A 131 -13.10 1.20 -9.89
C TRP A 131 -12.49 0.50 -11.10
N THR A 132 -12.94 0.87 -12.31
CA THR A 132 -12.41 0.31 -13.56
C THR A 132 -10.94 0.69 -13.73
N GLU A 133 -10.61 1.96 -13.51
CA GLU A 133 -9.23 2.47 -13.55
C GLU A 133 -8.35 1.76 -12.51
N PHE A 134 -8.84 1.64 -11.28
CA PHE A 134 -8.14 0.91 -10.22
C PHE A 134 -7.87 -0.56 -10.60
N PHE A 135 -8.86 -1.24 -11.20
CA PHE A 135 -8.69 -2.62 -11.63
C PHE A 135 -7.61 -2.77 -12.71
N ASP A 136 -7.56 -1.85 -13.67
CA ASP A 136 -6.53 -1.82 -14.71
C ASP A 136 -5.14 -1.52 -14.14
N ILE A 137 -5.04 -0.60 -13.18
CA ILE A 137 -3.79 -0.34 -12.43
C ILE A 137 -3.33 -1.60 -11.71
N ALA A 138 -4.22 -2.26 -10.96
CA ALA A 138 -3.89 -3.47 -10.22
C ALA A 138 -3.42 -4.60 -11.15
N LYS A 139 -4.00 -4.71 -12.36
CA LYS A 139 -3.57 -5.66 -13.39
C LYS A 139 -2.16 -5.36 -13.90
N GLN A 140 -1.84 -4.09 -14.16
CA GLN A 140 -0.50 -3.68 -14.61
C GLN A 140 0.56 -3.96 -13.54
N ILE A 141 0.26 -3.65 -12.28
CA ILE A 141 1.17 -3.93 -11.15
C ILE A 141 1.38 -5.45 -11.00
N LYS A 142 0.32 -6.25 -11.12
CA LYS A 142 0.43 -7.72 -11.10
C LYS A 142 1.34 -8.25 -12.22
N GLN A 143 1.26 -7.69 -13.42
CA GLN A 143 2.13 -8.04 -14.54
C GLN A 143 3.59 -7.67 -14.25
N ARG A 144 3.85 -6.47 -13.70
CA ARG A 144 5.19 -6.00 -13.29
C ARG A 144 5.84 -6.92 -12.26
N VAL A 145 5.07 -7.46 -11.32
CA VAL A 145 5.56 -8.39 -10.29
C VAL A 145 5.83 -9.80 -10.82
N SER A 146 5.20 -10.19 -11.93
CA SER A 146 5.26 -11.57 -12.46
C SER A 146 6.24 -11.76 -13.61
N GLY A 147 6.77 -10.66 -14.18
CA GLY A 147 7.75 -10.66 -15.27
C GLY A 147 9.17 -10.57 -14.75
#